data_AF-A0A7V7JN58-F1
#
_entry.id   AF-A0A7V7JN58-F1
#
_cell.length_a   1.000
_cell.length_b   1.000
_cell.length_c   1.000
_cell.angle_alpha   90.00
_cell.angle_beta   90.00
_cell.angle_gamma   90.00
#
_symmetry.space_group_name_H-M   'P 1'
#
loop_
_entity.id
_entity.type
_entity.pdbx_description
1 polymer ?
#
loop_
_entity_poly.entity_id
_entity_poly.type
_entity_poly.pdbx_seq_one_letter_code
_entity_poly.pdbx_strand_id
1 'polypeptide(L)'
;MKRILIAMLACLATAPGSADGAAGTADAAAPVRSRAYQGHENQTCCASFVRVYPKAAGARLDNCVLCHKGGALAGGEQAPRVNACDYCHQLHRQNRSLADSLNRYGRAYASAGAAEPAIRQIADLDSDGDGYTNEDEIRQWRFPGNASSTPANPPCPYVTLRVDRIRSMPAHTQFLLVNPSQQRHAYYATYTGVKLPDLLACAGVDLEGATGITVFAPDGYAKTFSLQKAMKEYPQGILYTGLDDETLGEGNGFVQYPDPLPYSGLSNGDRIPCRQFMLLAYARDAERLEPSRIDPETLRLHGEGPLRLIRPLEFSLMPDRGARHSEGYQDHPYDPVNRDHNAGDMVRGVTCIRIEPMPPGYEEFDAINSGWTCIQEGELVIYGHGVKPFSAQDLSRAPPP
;
A
#
# COMPACT_ATOMS: atom_id res chain seq x y z
N MET A 1 48.35 44.33 23.08
CA MET A 1 48.01 44.65 24.49
C MET A 1 47.20 43.49 25.06
N LYS A 2 47.51 43.10 26.31
CA LYS A 2 46.96 42.01 27.13
C LYS A 2 47.31 40.56 26.75
N ARG A 3 48.44 40.16 27.32
CA ARG A 3 48.87 38.79 27.68
C ARG A 3 48.11 38.30 28.93
N ILE A 4 47.81 37.01 29.03
CA ILE A 4 47.74 36.20 30.27
C ILE A 4 48.17 34.76 29.85
N LEU A 5 49.42 34.32 30.06
CA LEU A 5 50.03 33.66 31.25
C LEU A 5 49.45 32.25 31.55
N ILE A 6 50.07 31.18 31.05
CA ILE A 6 50.94 30.17 31.73
C ILE A 6 50.20 29.28 32.76
N ALA A 7 50.22 27.96 32.52
CA ALA A 7 50.74 26.97 33.48
C ALA A 7 50.92 25.60 32.79
N MET A 8 52.17 25.28 32.46
CA MET A 8 52.67 23.91 32.34
C MET A 8 52.72 23.29 33.74
N LEU A 9 52.30 22.04 33.87
CA LEU A 9 52.88 21.14 34.86
C LEU A 9 53.15 19.79 34.17
N ALA A 10 54.43 19.55 33.90
CA ALA A 10 54.96 18.24 33.54
C ALA A 10 55.50 17.60 34.82
N CYS A 11 55.14 16.34 35.08
CA CYS A 11 55.92 15.43 35.91
C CYS A 11 56.25 14.19 35.09
N LEU A 12 57.55 13.93 34.97
CA LEU A 12 58.17 12.80 34.29
C LEU A 12 58.43 11.64 35.27
N ALA A 13 58.65 10.47 34.66
CA ALA A 13 59.31 9.24 35.14
C ALA A 13 58.39 8.22 35.84
N THR A 14 58.35 6.93 35.50
CA THR A 14 59.38 5.99 35.00
C THR A 14 58.76 4.83 34.17
N ALA A 15 59.53 4.24 33.24
CA ALA A 15 59.32 2.89 32.64
C ALA A 15 60.30 1.88 33.33
N PRO A 16 60.33 0.53 33.12
CA PRO A 16 59.80 -0.28 31.99
C PRO A 16 59.25 -1.72 32.30
N GLY A 17 58.71 -2.40 31.28
CA GLY A 17 58.49 -3.87 31.18
C GLY A 17 57.27 -4.40 31.96
N SER A 18 56.43 -5.34 31.50
CA SER A 18 56.64 -6.49 30.60
C SER A 18 55.27 -6.98 30.08
N ALA A 19 55.29 -7.79 29.02
CA ALA A 19 54.14 -8.40 28.37
C ALA A 19 53.23 -9.21 29.31
N ASP A 20 51.91 -9.11 29.12
CA ASP A 20 51.07 -10.26 28.74
C ASP A 20 49.57 -9.87 28.64
N GLY A 21 48.95 -10.30 27.55
CA GLY A 21 47.52 -10.61 27.38
C GLY A 21 46.47 -9.61 27.87
N ALA A 22 45.87 -8.85 26.96
CA ALA A 22 44.51 -8.35 27.16
C ALA A 22 43.73 -8.35 25.85
N ALA A 23 42.69 -9.19 25.87
CA ALA A 23 41.55 -9.30 24.99
C ALA A 23 41.30 -8.07 24.08
N GLY A 24 41.28 -8.34 22.77
CA GLY A 24 40.59 -7.47 21.84
C GLY A 24 39.13 -7.36 22.28
N THR A 25 38.74 -6.15 22.67
CA THR A 25 37.33 -5.79 22.83
C THR A 25 36.67 -5.99 21.49
N ALA A 26 35.85 -7.04 21.38
CA ALA A 26 34.93 -7.21 20.27
C ALA A 26 34.13 -5.91 20.11
N ASP A 27 34.10 -5.39 18.89
CA ASP A 27 33.12 -4.38 18.49
C ASP A 27 31.75 -4.84 18.96
N ALA A 28 31.16 -4.14 19.91
CA ALA A 28 29.80 -4.36 20.33
C ALA A 28 28.92 -4.01 19.13
N ALA A 29 28.50 -5.04 18.38
CA ALA A 29 27.54 -4.91 17.30
C ALA A 29 26.34 -4.10 17.80
N ALA A 30 25.95 -3.09 17.03
CA ALA A 30 24.81 -2.25 17.37
C ALA A 30 23.59 -3.13 17.67
N PRO A 31 22.78 -2.81 18.70
CA PRO A 31 21.66 -3.64 19.09
C PRO A 31 20.71 -3.81 17.89
N VAL A 32 20.43 -5.07 17.53
CA VAL A 32 19.49 -5.43 16.48
C VAL A 32 18.11 -4.90 16.88
N ARG A 33 17.58 -3.93 16.13
CA ARG A 33 16.27 -3.32 16.38
C ARG A 33 15.27 -3.83 15.35
N SER A 34 14.12 -4.25 15.85
CA SER A 34 12.96 -4.64 15.04
C SER A 34 12.37 -3.42 14.32
N ARG A 35 11.91 -3.61 13.08
CA ARG A 35 11.10 -2.64 12.32
C ARG A 35 9.62 -2.65 12.75
N ALA A 36 9.18 -3.60 13.58
CA ALA A 36 7.84 -3.58 14.14
C ALA A 36 7.63 -2.29 14.95
N TYR A 37 6.42 -1.74 14.86
CA TYR A 37 6.09 -0.40 15.37
C TYR A 37 6.60 -0.19 16.81
N GLN A 38 7.49 0.78 17.00
CA GLN A 38 8.15 0.98 18.29
C GLN A 38 7.17 1.56 19.33
N GLY A 39 7.31 1.15 20.60
CA GLY A 39 6.54 1.69 21.72
C GLY A 39 5.19 1.03 22.02
N HIS A 40 4.91 -0.16 21.49
CA HIS A 40 3.68 -0.92 21.75
C HIS A 40 3.97 -2.25 22.49
N GLU A 41 3.02 -2.79 23.26
CA GLU A 41 3.21 -4.06 24.01
C GLU A 41 3.64 -5.25 23.12
N ASN A 42 3.21 -5.24 21.85
CA ASN A 42 3.56 -6.25 20.84
C ASN A 42 5.00 -6.12 20.33
N GLN A 43 5.74 -5.06 20.71
CA GLN A 43 7.17 -4.91 20.43
C GLN A 43 7.98 -6.08 21.01
N THR A 44 7.50 -6.69 22.10
CA THR A 44 8.22 -7.76 22.80
C THR A 44 8.38 -9.02 21.93
N CYS A 45 7.37 -9.39 21.13
CA CYS A 45 7.45 -10.61 20.31
C CYS A 45 8.41 -10.43 19.13
N CYS A 46 8.29 -9.34 18.38
CA CYS A 46 9.18 -9.07 17.24
C CYS A 46 10.62 -8.77 17.71
N ALA A 47 10.78 -8.05 18.84
CA ALA A 47 12.09 -7.81 19.42
C ALA A 47 12.77 -9.10 19.92
N SER A 48 12.02 -9.98 20.59
CA SER A 48 12.55 -11.30 20.99
C SER A 48 12.90 -12.14 19.77
N PHE A 49 12.06 -12.09 18.72
CA PHE A 49 12.29 -12.81 17.48
C PHE A 49 13.56 -12.39 16.77
N VAL A 50 13.78 -11.08 16.54
CA VAL A 50 15.00 -10.62 15.86
C VAL A 50 16.27 -10.81 16.70
N ARG A 51 16.16 -11.04 18.02
CA ARG A 51 17.33 -11.46 18.83
C ARG A 51 17.66 -12.93 18.65
N VAL A 52 16.66 -13.80 18.51
CA VAL A 52 16.85 -15.23 18.21
C VAL A 52 17.27 -15.43 16.74
N TYR A 53 16.70 -14.64 15.83
CA TYR A 53 17.01 -14.63 14.40
C TYR A 53 17.49 -13.24 13.94
N PRO A 54 18.75 -12.86 14.21
CA PRO A 54 19.30 -11.54 13.85
C PRO A 54 19.17 -11.16 12.37
N LYS A 55 19.23 -12.14 11.47
CA LYS A 55 19.04 -11.92 10.03
C LYS A 55 17.64 -11.44 9.66
N ALA A 56 16.65 -11.68 10.53
CA ALA A 56 15.28 -11.29 10.25
C ALA A 56 15.03 -9.80 10.46
N ALA A 57 15.91 -9.08 11.16
CA ALA A 57 15.76 -7.65 11.38
C ALA A 57 15.66 -6.89 10.05
N GLY A 58 14.58 -6.11 9.90
CA GLY A 58 14.27 -5.40 8.66
C GLY A 58 13.71 -6.28 7.53
N ALA A 59 13.69 -7.61 7.69
CA ALA A 59 13.25 -8.56 6.68
C ALA A 59 11.77 -8.94 6.85
N ARG A 60 11.25 -9.76 5.92
CA ARG A 60 9.83 -10.16 5.81
C ARG A 60 9.15 -10.53 7.13
N LEU A 61 9.84 -11.28 7.99
CA LEU A 61 9.29 -11.80 9.26
C LEU A 61 9.37 -10.82 10.44
N ASP A 62 10.06 -9.69 10.29
CA ASP A 62 10.15 -8.68 11.33
C ASP A 62 8.96 -7.71 11.27
N ASN A 63 7.75 -8.20 11.51
CA ASN A 63 6.55 -7.36 11.60
C ASN A 63 5.47 -8.05 12.46
N CYS A 64 4.40 -7.32 12.77
CA CYS A 64 3.32 -7.83 13.60
C CYS A 64 2.64 -9.09 13.04
N VAL A 65 2.69 -9.34 11.72
CA VAL A 65 2.08 -10.51 11.07
C VAL A 65 2.72 -11.82 11.53
N LEU A 66 3.96 -11.78 12.01
CA LEU A 66 4.63 -12.95 12.56
C LEU A 66 3.82 -13.61 13.68
N CYS A 67 3.27 -12.81 14.61
CA CYS A 67 2.50 -13.32 15.75
C CYS A 67 1.01 -12.99 15.68
N HIS A 68 0.62 -12.02 14.86
CA HIS A 68 -0.75 -11.52 14.78
C HIS A 68 -1.35 -11.78 13.40
N LYS A 69 -2.69 -11.81 13.36
CA LYS A 69 -3.48 -11.93 12.14
C LYS A 69 -4.39 -10.72 11.98
N GLY A 70 -4.68 -10.37 10.74
CA GLY A 70 -5.81 -9.52 10.42
C GLY A 70 -7.14 -10.20 10.73
N GLY A 71 -8.23 -9.44 10.69
CA GLY A 71 -9.55 -9.93 11.01
C GLY A 71 -10.65 -9.08 10.41
N ALA A 72 -11.86 -9.64 10.37
CA ALA A 72 -13.04 -8.88 9.99
C ALA A 72 -13.45 -7.96 11.15
N LEU A 73 -13.81 -6.72 10.82
CA LEU A 73 -14.45 -5.82 11.77
C LEU A 73 -15.84 -6.37 12.17
N ALA A 74 -16.43 -5.88 13.26
CA ALA A 74 -17.82 -6.21 13.59
C ALA A 74 -18.76 -5.74 12.45
N GLY A 75 -19.63 -6.63 11.96
CA GLY A 75 -20.53 -6.34 10.82
C GLY A 75 -20.99 -7.54 9.97
N GLY A 76 -20.60 -8.78 10.32
CA GLY A 76 -20.96 -10.00 9.57
C GLY A 76 -19.97 -10.34 8.46
N GLU A 77 -20.31 -11.30 7.58
CA GLU A 77 -19.43 -11.82 6.51
C GLU A 77 -18.99 -10.76 5.48
N GLN A 78 -19.68 -9.62 5.42
CA GLN A 78 -19.38 -8.50 4.53
C GLN A 78 -18.50 -7.42 5.19
N ALA A 79 -18.10 -7.62 6.45
CA ALA A 79 -17.29 -6.64 7.15
C ALA A 79 -15.89 -6.53 6.51
N PRO A 80 -15.35 -5.31 6.37
CA PRO A 80 -14.01 -5.11 5.87
C PRO A 80 -13.01 -5.94 6.69
N ARG A 81 -12.08 -6.62 6.01
CA ARG A 81 -10.95 -7.25 6.66
C ARG A 81 -9.84 -6.22 6.78
N VAL A 82 -9.32 -6.06 7.99
CA VAL A 82 -8.20 -5.16 8.25
C VAL A 82 -6.94 -5.95 8.55
N ASN A 83 -5.78 -5.33 8.39
CA ASN A 83 -4.48 -5.94 8.71
C ASN A 83 -4.33 -6.25 10.20
N ALA A 84 -3.26 -6.95 10.53
CA ALA A 84 -2.96 -7.37 11.90
C ALA A 84 -2.89 -6.22 12.92
N CYS A 85 -2.34 -5.06 12.54
CA CYS A 85 -2.21 -3.91 13.43
C CYS A 85 -3.58 -3.27 13.69
N ASP A 86 -4.34 -2.97 12.64
CA ASP A 86 -5.67 -2.37 12.76
C ASP A 86 -6.64 -3.28 13.51
N TYR A 87 -6.57 -4.59 13.27
CA TYR A 87 -7.39 -5.56 13.98
C TYR A 87 -7.07 -5.56 15.48
N CYS A 88 -5.79 -5.59 15.84
CA CYS A 88 -5.33 -5.50 17.22
C CYS A 88 -5.79 -4.20 17.90
N HIS A 89 -5.61 -3.06 17.22
CA HIS A 89 -6.04 -1.76 17.75
C HIS A 89 -7.56 -1.63 17.87
N GLN A 90 -8.33 -2.29 17.01
CA GLN A 90 -9.78 -2.34 17.14
C GLN A 90 -10.19 -3.15 18.35
N LEU A 91 -9.61 -4.35 18.55
CA LEU A 91 -9.90 -5.18 19.71
C LEU A 91 -9.60 -4.43 21.02
N HIS A 92 -8.46 -3.72 21.07
CA HIS A 92 -8.13 -2.86 22.21
C HIS A 92 -9.20 -1.78 22.46
N ARG A 93 -9.62 -1.06 21.41
CA ARG A 93 -10.68 -0.03 21.51
C ARG A 93 -12.04 -0.58 21.95
N GLN A 94 -12.32 -1.83 21.60
CA GLN A 94 -13.53 -2.55 22.02
C GLN A 94 -13.39 -3.21 23.40
N ASN A 95 -12.26 -2.99 24.09
CA ASN A 95 -11.92 -3.64 25.36
C ASN A 95 -12.02 -5.18 25.28
N ARG A 96 -11.63 -5.74 24.13
CA ARG A 96 -11.58 -7.18 23.87
C ARG A 96 -10.17 -7.71 24.09
N SER A 97 -10.07 -9.03 24.30
CA SER A 97 -8.79 -9.69 24.46
C SER A 97 -7.92 -9.56 23.21
N LEU A 98 -6.69 -9.09 23.39
CA LEU A 98 -5.69 -9.06 22.31
C LEU A 98 -5.26 -10.47 21.86
N ALA A 99 -5.54 -11.50 22.66
CA ALA A 99 -5.32 -12.90 22.25
C ALA A 99 -6.12 -13.27 20.98
N ASP A 100 -7.25 -12.59 20.73
CA ASP A 100 -8.06 -12.79 19.51
C ASP A 100 -7.30 -12.36 18.25
N SER A 101 -6.34 -11.44 18.39
CA SER A 101 -5.48 -10.97 17.29
C SER A 101 -4.32 -11.91 16.99
N LEU A 102 -4.04 -12.90 17.84
CA LEU A 102 -2.91 -13.80 17.62
C LEU A 102 -3.20 -14.78 16.48
N ASN A 103 -2.20 -15.03 15.64
CA ASN A 103 -2.21 -16.15 14.70
C ASN A 103 -1.84 -17.45 15.46
N ARG A 104 -1.67 -18.58 14.76
CA ARG A 104 -1.37 -19.86 15.43
C ARG A 104 0.02 -19.87 16.07
N TYR A 105 1.05 -19.36 15.39
CA TYR A 105 2.39 -19.18 15.95
C TYR A 105 2.41 -18.26 17.17
N GLY A 106 1.74 -17.11 17.11
CA GLY A 106 1.64 -16.16 18.20
C GLY A 106 0.98 -16.75 19.45
N ARG A 107 -0.01 -17.64 19.28
CA ARG A 107 -0.59 -18.40 20.39
C ARG A 107 0.40 -19.40 20.97
N ALA A 108 1.12 -20.14 20.14
CA ALA A 108 2.16 -21.07 20.61
C ALA A 108 3.26 -20.33 21.40
N TYR A 109 3.74 -19.21 20.86
CA TYR A 109 4.70 -18.32 21.53
C TYR A 109 4.18 -17.79 22.87
N ALA A 110 2.92 -17.33 22.91
CA ALA A 110 2.30 -16.85 24.14
C ALA A 110 2.16 -17.97 25.19
N SER A 111 1.72 -19.16 24.79
CA SER A 111 1.61 -20.33 25.66
C SER A 111 2.95 -20.84 26.18
N ALA A 112 4.03 -20.65 25.43
CA ALA A 112 5.40 -21.00 25.84
C ALA A 112 6.10 -19.90 26.69
N GLY A 113 5.38 -18.85 27.10
CA GLY A 113 5.88 -17.84 28.04
C GLY A 113 6.33 -16.52 27.41
N ALA A 114 6.08 -16.30 26.11
CA ALA A 114 6.23 -15.02 25.43
C ALA A 114 7.61 -14.32 25.58
N ALA A 115 8.69 -15.10 25.57
CA ALA A 115 10.07 -14.62 25.67
C ALA A 115 11.02 -15.33 24.70
N GLU A 116 12.27 -14.89 24.58
CA GLU A 116 13.25 -15.51 23.67
C GLU A 116 13.40 -17.04 23.82
N PRO A 117 13.37 -17.65 25.02
CA PRO A 117 13.36 -19.11 25.15
C PRO A 117 12.13 -19.78 24.52
N ALA A 118 10.97 -19.11 24.54
CA ALA A 118 9.72 -19.63 23.97
C ALA A 118 9.85 -19.83 22.45
N ILE A 119 10.55 -18.93 21.77
CA ILE A 119 10.80 -19.03 20.31
C ILE A 119 11.57 -20.30 19.97
N ARG A 120 12.59 -20.64 20.78
CA ARG A 120 13.36 -21.87 20.60
C ARG A 120 12.54 -23.10 20.98
N GLN A 121 11.71 -23.00 22.02
CA GLN A 121 10.86 -24.10 22.48
C GLN A 121 9.82 -24.51 21.44
N ILE A 122 9.28 -23.54 20.68
CA ILE A 122 8.27 -23.82 19.65
C ILE A 122 8.89 -24.13 18.28
N ALA A 123 10.21 -24.12 18.12
CA ALA A 123 10.87 -24.21 16.82
C ALA A 123 10.44 -25.46 16.01
N ASP A 124 10.30 -26.60 16.67
CA ASP A 124 9.92 -27.87 16.06
C ASP A 124 8.39 -28.09 15.96
N LEU A 125 7.58 -27.13 16.43
CA LEU A 125 6.12 -27.20 16.28
C LEU A 125 5.71 -26.81 14.86
N ASP A 126 4.76 -27.54 14.30
CA ASP A 126 3.92 -27.07 13.19
C ASP A 126 2.75 -26.31 13.81
N SER A 127 2.92 -24.99 13.98
CA SER A 127 1.89 -24.21 14.69
C SER A 127 0.61 -24.11 13.89
N ASP A 128 0.72 -24.03 12.56
CA ASP A 128 -0.41 -23.74 11.70
C ASP A 128 -1.05 -24.93 10.97
N GLY A 129 -0.44 -26.10 11.09
CA GLY A 129 -0.94 -27.38 10.61
C GLY A 129 -0.75 -27.59 9.11
N ASP A 130 0.22 -26.91 8.49
CA ASP A 130 0.50 -26.99 7.06
C ASP A 130 1.51 -28.10 6.69
N GLY A 131 2.06 -28.78 7.69
CA GLY A 131 3.02 -29.86 7.55
C GLY A 131 4.50 -29.44 7.66
N TYR A 132 4.80 -28.17 7.93
CA TYR A 132 6.15 -27.66 8.14
C TYR A 132 6.35 -27.19 9.59
N THR A 133 7.58 -27.31 10.09
CA THR A 133 7.89 -26.76 11.41
C THR A 133 8.09 -25.25 11.33
N ASN A 134 7.86 -24.56 12.44
CA ASN A 134 8.11 -23.13 12.54
C ASN A 134 9.56 -22.78 12.11
N GLU A 135 10.55 -23.60 12.47
CA GLU A 135 11.96 -23.42 12.07
C GLU A 135 12.16 -23.55 10.56
N ASP A 136 11.54 -24.54 9.91
CA ASP A 136 11.63 -24.74 8.46
C ASP A 136 11.07 -23.55 7.69
N GLU A 137 9.96 -23.00 8.19
CA GLU A 137 9.31 -21.81 7.66
C GLU A 137 10.16 -20.56 7.86
N ILE A 138 10.63 -20.31 9.07
CA ILE A 138 11.47 -19.14 9.40
C ILE A 138 12.73 -19.11 8.54
N ARG A 139 13.39 -20.26 8.34
CA ARG A 139 14.57 -20.39 7.46
C ARG A 139 14.29 -20.02 6.01
N GLN A 140 13.04 -20.18 5.57
CA GLN A 140 12.58 -19.90 4.22
C GLN A 140 11.77 -18.61 4.11
N TRP A 141 11.84 -17.75 5.13
CA TRP A 141 11.13 -16.47 5.20
C TRP A 141 9.60 -16.62 5.07
N ARG A 142 9.05 -17.73 5.56
CA ARG A 142 7.62 -18.02 5.64
C ARG A 142 7.04 -17.63 6.99
N PHE A 143 5.73 -17.36 7.03
CA PHE A 143 5.04 -16.97 8.25
C PHE A 143 4.46 -18.19 8.99
N PRO A 144 5.07 -18.63 10.10
CA PRO A 144 4.70 -19.89 10.79
C PRO A 144 3.32 -19.94 11.47
N GLY A 145 2.55 -18.86 11.33
CA GLY A 145 1.19 -18.78 11.83
C GLY A 145 0.15 -18.73 10.72
N ASN A 146 0.56 -18.91 9.46
CA ASN A 146 -0.26 -18.81 8.28
C ASN A 146 -0.01 -19.98 7.30
N ALA A 147 -0.92 -20.97 7.32
CA ALA A 147 -0.83 -22.21 6.55
C ALA A 147 -0.82 -22.05 5.01
N SER A 148 -0.94 -20.82 4.48
CA SER A 148 -0.74 -20.53 3.06
C SER A 148 0.68 -20.05 2.72
N SER A 149 1.48 -19.68 3.73
CA SER A 149 2.86 -19.21 3.60
C SER A 149 3.80 -20.39 3.88
N THR A 150 3.94 -21.30 2.92
CA THR A 150 4.64 -22.57 3.16
C THR A 150 5.95 -22.65 2.37
N PRO A 151 6.95 -23.43 2.81
CA PRO A 151 8.16 -23.73 2.05
C PRO A 151 7.94 -24.21 0.62
N ALA A 152 6.81 -24.88 0.36
CA ALA A 152 6.46 -25.36 -0.98
C ALA A 152 6.09 -24.23 -1.95
N ASN A 153 5.70 -23.06 -1.43
CA ASN A 153 5.24 -21.92 -2.20
C ASN A 153 6.18 -20.71 -1.99
N PRO A 154 7.25 -20.56 -2.80
CA PRO A 154 8.10 -19.36 -2.73
C PRO A 154 7.28 -18.08 -2.97
N PRO A 155 7.72 -16.91 -2.47
CA PRO A 155 7.03 -15.66 -2.76
C PRO A 155 7.12 -15.38 -4.25
N CYS A 156 6.02 -14.89 -4.82
CA CYS A 156 6.01 -14.44 -6.19
C CYS A 156 7.08 -13.36 -6.41
N PRO A 157 7.82 -13.39 -7.53
CA PRO A 157 8.66 -12.28 -7.93
C PRO A 157 7.89 -10.97 -7.91
N TYR A 158 8.56 -9.91 -7.42
CA TYR A 158 7.98 -8.58 -7.38
C TYR A 158 9.04 -7.51 -7.72
N VAL A 159 8.53 -6.35 -8.09
CA VAL A 159 9.27 -5.11 -8.33
C VAL A 159 8.73 -4.06 -7.39
N THR A 160 9.63 -3.28 -6.82
CA THR A 160 9.26 -2.11 -6.02
C THR A 160 9.65 -0.84 -6.78
N LEU A 161 8.68 0.03 -7.04
CA LEU A 161 8.90 1.35 -7.62
C LEU A 161 8.64 2.41 -6.57
N ARG A 162 9.63 3.27 -6.31
CA ARG A 162 9.42 4.45 -5.46
C ARG A 162 8.53 5.46 -6.19
N VAL A 163 7.66 6.15 -5.47
CA VAL A 163 6.77 7.20 -5.99
C VAL A 163 7.57 8.29 -6.70
N ASP A 164 8.75 8.65 -6.20
CA ASP A 164 9.60 9.64 -6.88
C ASP A 164 10.14 9.14 -8.23
N ARG A 165 10.40 7.83 -8.36
CA ARG A 165 10.71 7.23 -9.66
C ARG A 165 9.51 7.30 -10.59
N ILE A 166 8.31 6.96 -10.12
CA ILE A 166 7.07 7.06 -10.89
C ILE A 166 6.85 8.50 -11.38
N ARG A 167 7.08 9.50 -10.52
CA ARG A 167 6.99 10.92 -10.88
C ARG A 167 8.01 11.39 -11.92
N SER A 168 9.12 10.67 -12.07
CA SER A 168 10.14 10.96 -13.09
C SER A 168 9.88 10.27 -14.43
N MET A 169 8.88 9.37 -14.50
CA MET A 169 8.46 8.76 -15.76
C MET A 169 7.69 9.78 -16.63
N PRO A 170 7.52 9.52 -17.94
CA PRO A 170 6.70 10.37 -18.80
C PRO A 170 5.30 10.58 -18.23
N ALA A 171 4.99 11.82 -17.85
CA ALA A 171 3.71 12.17 -17.25
C ALA A 171 2.61 12.24 -18.32
N HIS A 172 1.41 11.82 -17.92
CA HIS A 172 0.17 12.03 -18.66
C HIS A 172 -0.82 12.78 -17.78
N THR A 173 -1.43 13.83 -18.34
CA THR A 173 -2.44 14.65 -17.69
C THR A 173 -3.75 14.52 -18.45
N GLN A 174 -4.84 14.24 -17.74
CA GLN A 174 -6.17 14.12 -18.32
C GLN A 174 -7.24 14.73 -17.40
N PHE A 175 -8.13 15.51 -18.01
CA PHE A 175 -9.35 16.02 -17.40
C PHE A 175 -10.50 15.07 -17.69
N LEU A 176 -11.28 14.69 -16.68
CA LEU A 176 -12.40 13.76 -16.87
C LEU A 176 -13.50 13.94 -15.82
N LEU A 177 -14.68 13.47 -16.18
CA LEU A 177 -15.78 13.23 -15.25
C LEU A 177 -15.47 12.00 -14.39
N VAL A 178 -15.59 12.18 -13.08
CA VAL A 178 -15.65 11.12 -12.08
C VAL A 178 -17.10 11.01 -11.62
N ASN A 179 -17.74 9.90 -12.01
CA ASN A 179 -19.14 9.61 -11.72
C ASN A 179 -19.26 8.54 -10.61
N PRO A 180 -19.53 8.94 -9.36
CA PRO A 180 -19.80 8.03 -8.26
C PRO A 180 -21.21 7.46 -8.30
N SER A 181 -21.35 6.18 -7.92
CA SER A 181 -22.67 5.53 -7.84
C SER A 181 -23.45 5.87 -6.57
N GLN A 182 -22.80 6.30 -5.49
CA GLN A 182 -23.47 6.49 -4.18
C GLN A 182 -23.38 7.91 -3.63
N GLN A 183 -22.36 8.67 -4.01
CA GLN A 183 -22.12 10.02 -3.49
C GLN A 183 -23.05 11.04 -4.13
N ARG A 184 -23.34 12.14 -3.41
CA ARG A 184 -24.18 13.23 -3.92
C ARG A 184 -23.63 13.83 -5.21
N HIS A 185 -22.33 14.10 -5.24
CA HIS A 185 -21.71 14.85 -6.33
C HIS A 185 -20.82 13.93 -7.18
N ALA A 186 -21.15 13.85 -8.47
CA ALA A 186 -20.13 13.64 -9.49
C ALA A 186 -19.25 14.88 -9.59
N TYR A 187 -18.05 14.74 -10.15
CA TYR A 187 -17.15 15.87 -10.28
C TYR A 187 -16.23 15.73 -11.47
N TYR A 188 -15.87 16.86 -12.07
CA TYR A 188 -14.76 16.91 -13.01
C TYR A 188 -13.46 17.20 -12.26
N ALA A 189 -12.38 16.53 -12.66
CA ALA A 189 -11.05 16.76 -12.09
C ALA A 189 -9.95 16.50 -13.13
N THR A 190 -8.81 17.14 -12.92
CA THR A 190 -7.60 16.91 -13.71
C THR A 190 -6.64 16.01 -12.95
N TYR A 191 -6.34 14.83 -13.47
CA TYR A 191 -5.34 13.95 -12.87
C TYR A 191 -4.05 13.96 -13.67
N THR A 192 -2.92 13.91 -12.95
CA THR A 192 -1.58 13.74 -13.54
C THR A 192 -0.89 12.53 -12.94
N GLY A 193 -0.29 11.70 -13.80
CA GLY A 193 0.26 10.41 -13.43
C GLY A 193 1.03 9.73 -14.55
N VAL A 194 1.22 8.42 -14.42
CA VAL A 194 1.81 7.56 -15.45
C VAL A 194 0.75 6.63 -16.02
N LYS A 195 0.67 6.48 -17.35
CA LYS A 195 -0.28 5.55 -17.97
C LYS A 195 0.06 4.13 -17.54
N LEU A 196 -0.94 3.29 -17.29
CA LEU A 196 -0.67 1.90 -16.90
C LEU A 196 0.22 1.14 -17.91
N PRO A 197 0.05 1.26 -19.23
CA PRO A 197 0.99 0.66 -20.20
C PRO A 197 2.44 1.06 -19.98
N ASP A 198 2.71 2.35 -19.81
CA ASP A 198 4.05 2.90 -19.68
C ASP A 198 4.68 2.48 -18.34
N LEU A 199 3.86 2.42 -17.27
CA LEU A 199 4.28 1.94 -15.95
C LEU A 199 4.72 0.46 -16.00
N LEU A 200 3.90 -0.41 -16.59
CA LEU A 200 4.19 -1.85 -16.67
C LEU A 200 5.39 -2.13 -17.57
N ALA A 201 5.52 -1.41 -18.69
CA ALA A 201 6.70 -1.49 -19.55
C ALA A 201 7.97 -1.01 -18.81
N CYS A 202 7.89 0.09 -18.07
CA CYS A 202 9.03 0.58 -17.28
C CYS A 202 9.41 -0.38 -16.15
N ALA A 203 8.43 -1.08 -15.57
CA ALA A 203 8.63 -2.14 -14.59
C ALA A 203 9.13 -3.47 -15.22
N GLY A 204 9.35 -3.52 -16.54
CA GLY A 204 9.89 -4.71 -17.21
C GLY A 204 8.98 -5.93 -17.14
N VAL A 205 7.67 -5.73 -16.99
CA VAL A 205 6.68 -6.81 -16.91
C VAL A 205 6.47 -7.42 -18.29
N ASP A 206 6.61 -8.74 -18.38
CA ASP A 206 6.21 -9.50 -19.56
C ASP A 206 4.70 -9.76 -19.52
N LEU A 207 3.97 -9.21 -20.48
CA LEU A 207 2.51 -9.32 -20.53
C LEU A 207 2.03 -10.48 -21.39
N GLU A 208 2.92 -11.27 -22.00
CA GLU A 208 2.53 -12.44 -22.79
C GLU A 208 1.80 -13.46 -21.90
N GLY A 209 0.55 -13.77 -22.23
CA GLY A 209 -0.29 -14.69 -21.45
C GLY A 209 -0.98 -14.06 -20.23
N ALA A 210 -0.71 -12.79 -19.92
CA ALA A 210 -1.43 -12.07 -18.88
C ALA A 210 -2.90 -11.83 -19.27
N THR A 211 -3.83 -12.00 -18.33
CA THR A 211 -5.28 -11.84 -18.57
C THR A 211 -5.82 -10.54 -18.01
N GLY A 212 -5.13 -9.95 -17.04
CA GLY A 212 -5.60 -8.78 -16.32
C GLY A 212 -4.63 -8.24 -15.29
N ILE A 213 -5.11 -7.24 -14.57
CA ILE A 213 -4.44 -6.69 -13.39
C ILE A 213 -5.43 -6.61 -12.23
N THR A 214 -4.93 -6.79 -11.01
CA THR A 214 -5.67 -6.46 -9.78
C THR A 214 -4.91 -5.38 -9.03
N VAL A 215 -5.58 -4.28 -8.73
CA VAL A 215 -5.00 -3.11 -8.07
C VAL A 215 -5.52 -3.04 -6.64
N PHE A 216 -4.61 -2.90 -5.67
CA PHE A 216 -4.91 -2.99 -4.24
C PHE A 216 -4.70 -1.64 -3.54
N ALA A 217 -5.61 -1.34 -2.62
CA ALA A 217 -5.48 -0.33 -1.59
C ALA A 217 -5.03 -0.97 -0.26
N PRO A 218 -4.45 -0.21 0.69
CA PRO A 218 -3.95 -0.73 1.95
C PRO A 218 -5.05 -1.17 2.93
N ASP A 219 -6.30 -0.74 2.70
CA ASP A 219 -7.47 -1.14 3.49
C ASP A 219 -8.09 -2.47 3.01
N GLY A 220 -7.43 -3.15 2.07
CA GLY A 220 -7.89 -4.42 1.50
C GLY A 220 -8.88 -4.27 0.36
N TYR A 221 -9.29 -3.05 0.00
CA TYR A 221 -10.06 -2.83 -1.22
C TYR A 221 -9.21 -3.17 -2.45
N ALA A 222 -9.78 -3.93 -3.38
CA ALA A 222 -9.10 -4.34 -4.60
C ALA A 222 -10.05 -4.26 -5.80
N LYS A 223 -9.50 -3.96 -6.97
CA LYS A 223 -10.24 -3.96 -8.23
C LYS A 223 -9.47 -4.67 -9.33
N THR A 224 -10.14 -5.61 -9.99
CA THR A 224 -9.59 -6.36 -11.12
C THR A 224 -10.10 -5.81 -12.45
N PHE A 225 -9.20 -5.71 -13.42
CA PHE A 225 -9.48 -5.30 -14.78
C PHE A 225 -8.90 -6.31 -15.76
N SER A 226 -9.56 -6.54 -16.89
CA SER A 226 -8.94 -7.27 -17.99
C SER A 226 -7.75 -6.50 -18.55
N LEU A 227 -6.78 -7.22 -19.12
CA LEU A 227 -5.59 -6.59 -19.67
C LEU A 227 -5.97 -5.62 -20.79
N GLN A 228 -6.94 -5.97 -21.62
CA GLN A 228 -7.48 -5.10 -22.66
C GLN A 228 -7.99 -3.76 -22.09
N LYS A 229 -8.70 -3.77 -20.96
CA LYS A 229 -9.19 -2.55 -20.32
C LYS A 229 -8.02 -1.72 -19.76
N ALA A 230 -7.07 -2.37 -19.09
CA ALA A 230 -5.90 -1.70 -18.53
C ALA A 230 -5.02 -1.03 -19.60
N MET A 231 -4.97 -1.60 -20.80
CA MET A 231 -4.01 -1.20 -21.82
C MET A 231 -4.56 -0.28 -22.92
N LYS A 232 -5.89 -0.15 -23.05
CA LYS A 232 -6.50 0.63 -24.14
C LYS A 232 -6.51 2.14 -23.88
N GLU A 233 -6.68 2.88 -24.96
CA GLU A 233 -7.18 4.26 -24.93
C GLU A 233 -8.72 4.23 -24.78
N TYR A 234 -9.22 5.11 -23.93
CA TYR A 234 -10.65 5.30 -23.68
C TYR A 234 -11.21 6.43 -24.54
N PRO A 235 -12.53 6.45 -24.81
CA PRO A 235 -13.13 7.56 -25.51
C PRO A 235 -12.92 8.89 -24.75
N GLN A 236 -12.79 9.99 -25.50
CA GLN A 236 -12.75 11.32 -24.90
C GLN A 236 -14.06 11.60 -24.17
N GLY A 237 -13.97 12.12 -22.95
CA GLY A 237 -15.14 12.55 -22.19
C GLY A 237 -15.86 13.73 -22.85
N ILE A 238 -17.10 13.95 -22.44
CA ILE A 238 -17.89 15.14 -22.80
C ILE A 238 -18.02 15.98 -21.55
N LEU A 239 -17.86 17.30 -21.67
CA LEU A 239 -18.15 18.23 -20.58
C LEU A 239 -19.66 18.49 -20.53
N TYR A 240 -20.27 18.23 -19.38
CA TYR A 240 -21.67 18.55 -19.11
C TYR A 240 -21.72 19.62 -18.02
N THR A 241 -22.08 20.86 -18.35
CA THR A 241 -22.21 21.98 -17.40
C THR A 241 -23.66 22.22 -16.99
N GLY A 242 -23.89 23.08 -15.99
CA GLY A 242 -25.23 23.46 -15.56
C GLY A 242 -25.92 22.43 -14.66
N LEU A 243 -25.15 21.53 -14.05
CA LEU A 243 -25.62 20.49 -13.13
C LEU A 243 -25.17 20.75 -11.67
N ASP A 244 -24.65 21.95 -11.40
CA ASP A 244 -24.23 22.44 -10.08
C ASP A 244 -25.39 23.14 -9.33
N ASP A 245 -25.12 23.47 -8.06
CA ASP A 245 -26.09 24.17 -7.19
C ASP A 245 -26.34 25.62 -7.66
N GLU A 246 -25.38 26.27 -8.34
CA GLU A 246 -25.56 27.62 -8.88
C GLU A 246 -26.61 27.65 -9.99
N THR A 247 -26.63 26.63 -10.83
CA THR A 247 -27.55 26.52 -11.98
C THR A 247 -28.88 25.89 -11.61
N LEU A 248 -28.88 24.82 -10.79
CA LEU A 248 -30.08 24.06 -10.44
C LEU A 248 -30.74 24.51 -9.13
N GLY A 249 -30.12 25.44 -8.42
CA GLY A 249 -30.53 25.90 -7.09
C GLY A 249 -29.87 25.10 -5.97
N GLU A 250 -29.68 25.75 -4.82
CA GLU A 250 -29.02 25.20 -3.65
C GLU A 250 -29.63 23.85 -3.22
N GLY A 251 -28.79 22.82 -3.11
CA GLY A 251 -29.19 21.47 -2.72
C GLY A 251 -29.53 20.57 -3.91
N ASN A 252 -29.80 21.13 -5.09
CA ASN A 252 -30.26 20.38 -6.27
C ASN A 252 -29.13 19.99 -7.23
N GLY A 253 -27.99 20.68 -7.17
CA GLY A 253 -26.79 20.34 -7.90
C GLY A 253 -26.23 18.98 -7.50
N PHE A 254 -25.71 18.27 -8.49
CA PHE A 254 -25.11 16.95 -8.33
C PHE A 254 -23.80 16.78 -9.11
N VAL A 255 -23.28 17.86 -9.71
CA VAL A 255 -21.95 17.88 -10.35
C VAL A 255 -21.14 19.05 -9.81
N GLN A 256 -19.86 18.80 -9.54
CA GLN A 256 -18.87 19.82 -9.19
C GLN A 256 -17.87 20.02 -10.32
N TYR A 257 -17.44 21.26 -10.51
CA TYR A 257 -16.50 21.66 -11.55
C TYR A 257 -15.29 22.35 -10.91
N PRO A 258 -14.08 22.16 -11.46
CA PRO A 258 -12.95 23.00 -11.09
C PRO A 258 -13.17 24.41 -11.64
N ASP A 259 -12.73 25.41 -10.87
CA ASP A 259 -12.72 26.81 -11.28
C ASP A 259 -11.29 27.36 -11.19
N PRO A 260 -10.65 27.75 -12.31
CA PRO A 260 -11.17 27.68 -13.68
C PRO A 260 -11.15 26.26 -14.26
N LEU A 261 -11.93 26.04 -15.33
CA LEU A 261 -11.78 24.84 -16.16
C LEU A 261 -10.37 24.78 -16.77
N PRO A 262 -9.76 23.58 -16.92
CA PRO A 262 -8.37 23.45 -17.37
C PRO A 262 -8.15 23.76 -18.85
N TYR A 263 -9.22 23.81 -19.65
CA TYR A 263 -9.16 24.17 -21.07
C TYR A 263 -10.04 25.38 -21.34
N SER A 264 -9.44 26.44 -21.89
CA SER A 264 -10.15 27.64 -22.31
C SER A 264 -11.15 27.34 -23.43
N GLY A 265 -12.35 27.90 -23.33
CA GLY A 265 -13.37 27.82 -24.39
C GLY A 265 -14.18 26.52 -24.42
N LEU A 266 -13.99 25.62 -23.45
CA LEU A 266 -14.89 24.47 -23.28
C LEU A 266 -16.28 24.92 -22.86
N SER A 267 -17.29 24.40 -23.56
CA SER A 267 -18.71 24.64 -23.33
C SER A 267 -19.46 23.32 -23.07
N ASN A 268 -20.71 23.42 -22.63
CA ASN A 268 -21.58 22.26 -22.47
C ASN A 268 -21.69 21.43 -23.76
N GLY A 269 -21.51 20.12 -23.66
CA GLY A 269 -21.56 19.19 -24.78
C GLY A 269 -20.24 19.05 -25.56
N ASP A 270 -19.22 19.85 -25.25
CA ASP A 270 -17.93 19.75 -25.92
C ASP A 270 -17.18 18.49 -25.52
N ARG A 271 -16.44 17.95 -26.49
CA ARG A 271 -15.45 16.90 -26.21
C ARG A 271 -14.28 17.47 -25.43
N ILE A 272 -13.91 16.80 -24.37
CA ILE A 272 -12.71 17.12 -23.60
C ILE A 272 -11.47 16.81 -24.48
N PRO A 273 -10.59 17.78 -24.73
CA PRO A 273 -9.57 17.67 -25.79
C PRO A 273 -8.36 16.80 -25.42
N CYS A 274 -8.35 16.14 -24.26
CA CYS A 274 -7.28 15.20 -23.88
C CYS A 274 -7.63 13.74 -24.20
N ARG A 275 -6.58 12.97 -24.49
CA ARG A 275 -6.64 11.50 -24.58
C ARG A 275 -6.83 10.90 -23.19
N GLN A 276 -7.54 9.78 -23.12
CA GLN A 276 -7.94 9.16 -21.85
C GLN A 276 -7.32 7.77 -21.73
N PHE A 277 -6.65 7.50 -20.61
CA PHE A 277 -6.08 6.19 -20.30
C PHE A 277 -6.40 5.81 -18.86
N MET A 278 -6.28 4.52 -18.53
CA MET A 278 -6.08 4.18 -17.13
C MET A 278 -4.72 4.73 -16.68
N LEU A 279 -4.74 5.48 -15.59
CA LEU A 279 -3.63 6.28 -15.12
C LEU A 279 -3.37 5.95 -13.65
N LEU A 280 -2.10 5.76 -13.29
CA LEU A 280 -1.69 5.78 -11.89
C LEU A 280 -1.30 7.22 -11.54
N ALA A 281 -2.27 7.96 -11.00
CA ALA A 281 -2.13 9.38 -10.67
C ALA A 281 -1.35 9.59 -9.38
N TYR A 282 -0.50 10.61 -9.36
CA TYR A 282 0.18 11.13 -8.17
C TYR A 282 -0.17 12.60 -7.88
N ALA A 283 -1.02 13.21 -8.71
CA ALA A 283 -1.56 14.55 -8.51
C ALA A 283 -3.00 14.67 -9.04
N ARG A 284 -3.79 15.53 -8.38
CA ARG A 284 -5.13 15.98 -8.76
C ARG A 284 -5.17 17.50 -8.72
N ASP A 285 -5.68 18.11 -9.78
CA ASP A 285 -5.82 19.56 -9.94
C ASP A 285 -4.50 20.31 -9.64
N ALA A 286 -3.41 19.79 -10.22
CA ALA A 286 -2.01 20.24 -10.03
C ALA A 286 -1.42 20.03 -8.62
N GLU A 287 -2.20 19.59 -7.64
CA GLU A 287 -1.74 19.31 -6.29
C GLU A 287 -1.39 17.83 -6.09
N ARG A 288 -0.41 17.56 -5.22
CA ARG A 288 -0.05 16.18 -4.87
C ARG A 288 -1.21 15.54 -4.12
N LEU A 289 -1.47 14.27 -4.41
CA LEU A 289 -2.49 13.51 -3.69
C LEU A 289 -2.10 13.38 -2.21
N GLU A 290 -3.04 13.70 -1.32
CA GLU A 290 -2.88 13.51 0.13
C GLU A 290 -2.70 12.01 0.43
N PRO A 291 -1.61 11.59 1.10
CA PRO A 291 -1.38 10.19 1.45
C PRO A 291 -2.56 9.58 2.20
N SER A 292 -2.96 8.38 1.78
CA SER A 292 -4.04 7.65 2.41
C SER A 292 -3.71 7.28 3.85
N ARG A 293 -4.72 7.35 4.72
CA ARG A 293 -4.66 6.92 6.12
C ARG A 293 -6.01 6.38 6.57
N ILE A 294 -6.02 5.50 7.56
CA ILE A 294 -7.26 5.15 8.26
C ILE A 294 -7.57 6.26 9.27
N ASP A 295 -8.81 6.73 9.22
CA ASP A 295 -9.34 7.58 10.28
C ASP A 295 -9.61 6.73 11.53
N PRO A 296 -9.04 7.11 12.69
CA PRO A 296 -9.12 6.31 13.91
C PRO A 296 -10.51 6.31 14.55
N GLU A 297 -11.43 7.19 14.16
CA GLU A 297 -12.79 7.21 14.71
C GLU A 297 -13.73 6.38 13.84
N THR A 298 -13.68 6.60 12.53
CA THR A 298 -14.61 6.02 11.57
C THR A 298 -14.12 4.71 10.96
N LEU A 299 -12.83 4.39 11.11
CA LEU A 299 -12.15 3.27 10.45
C LEU A 299 -12.23 3.31 8.91
N ARG A 300 -12.48 4.49 8.34
CA ARG A 300 -12.57 4.69 6.89
C ARG A 300 -11.26 5.21 6.33
N LEU A 301 -11.02 4.90 5.07
CA LEU A 301 -9.90 5.45 4.30
C LEU A 301 -10.13 6.94 4.02
N HIS A 302 -9.26 7.77 4.58
CA HIS A 302 -9.06 9.17 4.24
C HIS A 302 -7.85 9.33 3.31
N GLY A 303 -7.78 10.47 2.62
CA GLY A 303 -6.80 10.70 1.56
C GLY A 303 -7.05 9.84 0.33
N GLU A 304 -6.25 10.06 -0.71
CA GLU A 304 -6.37 9.33 -1.98
C GLU A 304 -5.02 8.91 -2.58
N GLY A 305 -3.92 9.37 -2.01
CA GLY A 305 -2.55 9.15 -2.46
C GLY A 305 -1.75 8.15 -1.63
N PRO A 306 -0.43 8.05 -1.84
CA PRO A 306 0.37 8.87 -2.75
C PRO A 306 0.11 8.56 -4.24
N LEU A 307 -0.57 7.45 -4.51
CA LEU A 307 -0.96 6.99 -5.83
C LEU A 307 -2.46 6.66 -5.85
N ARG A 308 -3.16 7.01 -6.93
CA ARG A 308 -4.57 6.66 -7.17
C ARG A 308 -4.73 6.07 -8.56
N LEU A 309 -5.44 4.95 -8.67
CA LEU A 309 -5.85 4.44 -9.97
C LEU A 309 -7.01 5.30 -10.49
N ILE A 310 -6.85 5.83 -11.69
CA ILE A 310 -7.87 6.58 -12.43
C ILE A 310 -8.35 5.70 -13.57
N ARG A 311 -9.67 5.51 -13.66
CA ARG A 311 -10.33 4.87 -14.80
C ARG A 311 -11.22 5.91 -15.50
N PRO A 312 -10.99 6.21 -16.78
CA PRO A 312 -11.93 7.00 -17.57
C PRO A 312 -13.28 6.30 -17.73
N LEU A 313 -14.31 7.03 -18.15
CA LEU A 313 -15.58 6.42 -18.54
C LEU A 313 -15.38 5.50 -19.75
N GLU A 314 -15.97 4.31 -19.70
CA GLU A 314 -16.08 3.36 -20.80
C GLU A 314 -16.95 3.94 -21.91
N PHE A 315 -17.99 4.67 -21.53
CA PHE A 315 -18.90 5.38 -22.42
C PHE A 315 -19.06 6.83 -21.95
N SER A 316 -18.82 7.78 -22.85
CA SER A 316 -18.92 9.22 -22.56
C SER A 316 -20.38 9.66 -22.47
N LEU A 317 -21.02 9.33 -21.35
CA LEU A 317 -22.41 9.65 -21.05
C LEU A 317 -22.48 10.71 -19.95
N MET A 318 -23.56 11.49 -19.97
CA MET A 318 -23.88 12.46 -18.92
C MET A 318 -23.99 11.77 -17.56
N PRO A 319 -23.53 12.41 -16.46
CA PRO A 319 -23.69 11.85 -15.13
C PRO A 319 -25.17 11.81 -14.70
N ASP A 320 -25.42 11.03 -13.68
CA ASP A 320 -26.68 10.87 -12.98
C ASP A 320 -26.48 11.14 -11.48
N ARG A 321 -27.59 11.31 -10.75
CA ARG A 321 -27.55 11.45 -9.29
C ARG A 321 -27.09 10.14 -8.66
N GLY A 322 -26.31 10.21 -7.58
CA GLY A 322 -25.93 9.02 -6.82
C GLY A 322 -27.14 8.34 -6.17
N ALA A 323 -27.08 7.02 -6.01
CA ALA A 323 -28.17 6.17 -5.50
C ALA A 323 -28.75 6.62 -4.15
N ARG A 324 -27.94 7.26 -3.28
CA ARG A 324 -28.36 7.76 -1.97
C ARG A 324 -28.93 9.18 -1.98
N HIS A 325 -28.93 9.82 -3.15
CA HIS A 325 -29.28 11.23 -3.35
C HIS A 325 -30.21 11.44 -4.55
N SER A 326 -30.83 10.37 -5.05
CA SER A 326 -31.77 10.41 -6.18
C SER A 326 -33.24 10.46 -5.74
N GLU A 327 -33.54 10.17 -4.47
CA GLU A 327 -34.92 10.18 -3.98
C GLU A 327 -35.50 11.60 -4.00
N GLY A 328 -36.70 11.76 -4.55
CA GLY A 328 -37.38 13.05 -4.67
C GLY A 328 -37.02 13.86 -5.92
N TYR A 329 -36.03 13.45 -6.71
CA TYR A 329 -35.65 14.08 -7.97
C TYR A 329 -36.18 13.28 -9.17
N GLN A 330 -36.87 13.95 -10.09
CA GLN A 330 -37.33 13.33 -11.35
C GLN A 330 -36.32 13.51 -12.49
N ASP A 331 -35.43 14.50 -12.36
CA ASP A 331 -34.36 14.81 -13.29
C ASP A 331 -33.08 14.01 -12.95
N HIS A 332 -32.47 13.42 -13.98
CA HIS A 332 -31.22 12.67 -13.88
C HIS A 332 -31.18 11.62 -12.75
N PRO A 333 -32.21 10.75 -12.62
CA PRO A 333 -32.25 9.76 -11.55
C PRO A 333 -31.09 8.77 -11.68
N TYR A 334 -30.71 8.16 -10.56
CA TYR A 334 -29.70 7.10 -10.54
C TYR A 334 -30.07 5.97 -11.52
N ASP A 335 -29.18 5.69 -12.47
CA ASP A 335 -29.37 4.69 -13.51
C ASP A 335 -28.15 3.75 -13.56
N PRO A 336 -28.16 2.66 -12.77
CA PRO A 336 -27.05 1.72 -12.68
C PRO A 336 -26.85 0.85 -13.94
N VAL A 337 -27.79 0.90 -14.89
CA VAL A 337 -27.78 0.03 -16.07
C VAL A 337 -27.19 0.76 -17.27
N ASN A 338 -27.58 2.01 -17.48
CA ASN A 338 -27.20 2.77 -18.67
C ASN A 338 -26.17 3.86 -18.41
N ARG A 339 -25.79 4.13 -17.15
CA ARG A 339 -24.74 5.08 -16.81
C ARG A 339 -23.48 4.35 -16.37
N ASP A 340 -22.33 4.92 -16.74
CA ASP A 340 -21.05 4.41 -16.25
C ASP A 340 -20.64 5.16 -14.98
N HIS A 341 -20.53 4.43 -13.87
CA HIS A 341 -20.06 4.93 -12.58
C HIS A 341 -18.59 4.56 -12.34
N ASN A 342 -17.68 5.30 -12.95
CA ASN A 342 -16.24 5.01 -12.89
C ASN A 342 -15.58 5.23 -11.53
N ALA A 343 -16.13 6.07 -10.66
CA ALA A 343 -15.48 6.38 -9.39
C ALA A 343 -15.30 5.14 -8.50
N GLY A 344 -16.25 4.20 -8.58
CA GLY A 344 -16.21 2.95 -7.83
C GLY A 344 -15.14 1.97 -8.30
N ASP A 345 -14.48 2.23 -9.43
CA ASP A 345 -13.34 1.45 -9.94
C ASP A 345 -11.99 2.16 -9.70
N MET A 346 -12.01 3.37 -9.16
CA MET A 346 -10.81 4.16 -8.91
C MET A 346 -10.25 3.85 -7.52
N VAL A 347 -9.20 3.02 -7.48
CA VAL A 347 -8.53 2.60 -6.24
C VAL A 347 -7.74 3.76 -5.64
N ARG A 348 -8.07 4.15 -4.40
CA ARG A 348 -7.36 5.19 -3.63
C ARG A 348 -6.19 4.57 -2.87
N GLY A 349 -5.08 5.29 -2.76
CA GLY A 349 -3.91 4.83 -2.03
C GLY A 349 -3.37 3.52 -2.59
N VAL A 350 -3.13 3.45 -3.90
CA VAL A 350 -2.63 2.23 -4.54
C VAL A 350 -1.28 1.83 -3.95
N THR A 351 -1.19 0.59 -3.47
CA THR A 351 0.05 0.02 -2.89
C THR A 351 0.61 -1.09 -3.75
N CYS A 352 -0.26 -1.87 -4.39
CA CYS A 352 0.14 -3.04 -5.16
C CYS A 352 -0.64 -3.16 -6.48
N ILE A 353 0.03 -3.69 -7.51
CA ILE A 353 -0.58 -4.16 -8.74
C ILE A 353 -0.15 -5.61 -8.95
N ARG A 354 -1.11 -6.53 -8.96
CA ARG A 354 -0.91 -7.94 -9.32
C ARG A 354 -1.21 -8.13 -10.80
N ILE A 355 -0.33 -8.82 -11.51
CA ILE A 355 -0.54 -9.23 -12.90
C ILE A 355 -1.16 -10.64 -12.91
N GLU A 356 -2.31 -10.77 -13.55
CA GLU A 356 -3.09 -12.00 -13.62
C GLU A 356 -2.74 -12.85 -14.84
N PRO A 357 -2.89 -14.18 -14.78
CA PRO A 357 -3.20 -14.96 -13.59
C PRO A 357 -1.98 -15.12 -12.68
N MET A 358 -2.19 -15.32 -11.38
CA MET A 358 -1.07 -15.68 -10.50
C MET A 358 -0.36 -16.96 -11.00
N PRO A 359 0.98 -16.96 -11.11
CA PRO A 359 1.73 -18.16 -11.44
C PRO A 359 1.48 -19.27 -10.41
N PRO A 360 1.23 -20.52 -10.84
CA PRO A 360 0.94 -21.62 -9.93
C PRO A 360 2.16 -21.92 -9.03
N GLY A 361 1.90 -22.28 -7.78
CA GLY A 361 2.94 -22.63 -6.80
C GLY A 361 3.68 -21.44 -6.18
N TYR A 362 3.19 -20.21 -6.38
CA TYR A 362 3.74 -19.02 -5.71
C TYR A 362 2.81 -18.50 -4.62
N GLU A 363 3.41 -18.03 -3.52
CA GLU A 363 2.73 -17.23 -2.52
C GLU A 363 2.56 -15.78 -3.01
N GLU A 364 1.37 -15.22 -2.82
CA GLU A 364 1.08 -13.84 -3.18
C GLU A 364 1.80 -12.82 -2.29
N PHE A 365 1.97 -11.60 -2.81
CA PHE A 365 2.34 -10.47 -1.96
C PHE A 365 1.21 -10.15 -0.99
N ASP A 366 1.53 -10.01 0.29
CA ASP A 366 0.56 -9.69 1.34
C ASP A 366 0.26 -8.18 1.34
N ALA A 367 -0.57 -7.76 0.38
CA ALA A 367 -0.96 -6.37 0.20
C ALA A 367 -1.73 -5.80 1.41
N ILE A 368 -2.47 -6.66 2.14
CA ILE A 368 -3.24 -6.23 3.31
C ILE A 368 -2.30 -5.84 4.44
N ASN A 369 -1.33 -6.70 4.78
CA ASN A 369 -0.45 -6.40 5.91
C ASN A 369 0.75 -5.52 5.55
N SER A 370 1.17 -5.49 4.28
CA SER A 370 2.31 -4.69 3.83
C SER A 370 1.91 -3.38 3.15
N GLY A 371 0.63 -3.18 2.82
CA GLY A 371 0.14 -2.03 2.08
C GLY A 371 0.42 -0.70 2.79
N TRP A 372 0.17 -0.61 4.09
CA TRP A 372 0.45 0.63 4.84
C TRP A 372 1.93 1.00 4.88
N THR A 373 2.82 0.01 4.92
CA THR A 373 4.27 0.27 4.78
C THR A 373 4.58 0.84 3.40
N CYS A 374 3.95 0.34 2.33
CA CYS A 374 4.13 0.91 0.99
C CYS A 374 3.68 2.39 0.92
N ILE A 375 2.59 2.75 1.61
CA ILE A 375 2.18 4.16 1.73
C ILE A 375 3.24 5.01 2.44
N GLN A 376 3.76 4.52 3.58
CA GLN A 376 4.74 5.23 4.39
C GLN A 376 6.09 5.42 3.68
N GLU A 377 6.56 4.38 2.99
CA GLU A 377 7.84 4.40 2.27
C GLU A 377 7.73 5.06 0.88
N GLY A 378 6.50 5.36 0.44
CA GLY A 378 6.23 5.90 -0.89
C GLY A 378 6.61 4.90 -1.97
N GLU A 379 6.10 3.68 -1.87
CA GLU A 379 6.43 2.56 -2.75
C GLU A 379 5.18 1.97 -3.41
N LEU A 380 5.36 1.44 -4.61
CA LEU A 380 4.42 0.62 -5.34
C LEU A 380 5.04 -0.75 -5.59
N VAL A 381 4.33 -1.81 -5.23
CA VAL A 381 4.74 -3.18 -5.52
C VAL A 381 4.01 -3.70 -6.76
N ILE A 382 4.74 -4.23 -7.72
CA ILE A 382 4.17 -4.93 -8.88
C ILE A 382 4.63 -6.39 -8.83
N TYR A 383 3.70 -7.34 -8.86
CA TYR A 383 3.99 -8.77 -8.71
C TYR A 383 3.07 -9.64 -9.57
N GLY A 384 3.37 -10.93 -9.71
CA GLY A 384 2.52 -11.87 -10.45
C GLY A 384 3.09 -12.28 -11.80
N HIS A 385 2.20 -12.57 -12.75
CA HIS A 385 2.56 -13.08 -14.07
C HIS A 385 3.60 -12.22 -14.78
N GLY A 386 4.62 -12.85 -15.35
CA GLY A 386 5.64 -12.19 -16.17
C GLY A 386 6.50 -11.15 -15.44
N VAL A 387 6.36 -11.03 -14.12
CA VAL A 387 7.23 -10.19 -13.29
C VAL A 387 8.54 -10.94 -13.02
N LYS A 388 9.66 -10.27 -13.30
CA LYS A 388 11.00 -10.78 -12.98
C LYS A 388 11.52 -10.08 -11.73
N PRO A 389 12.28 -10.75 -10.85
CA PRO A 389 12.92 -10.09 -9.71
C PRO A 389 13.84 -8.98 -10.23
N PHE A 390 13.67 -7.74 -9.75
CA PHE A 390 14.62 -6.68 -10.07
C PHE A 390 15.98 -7.01 -9.46
N SER A 391 17.04 -6.96 -10.27
CA SER A 391 18.39 -7.07 -9.74
C SER A 391 18.74 -5.78 -9.00
N ALA A 392 19.59 -5.84 -7.98
CA ALA A 392 20.05 -4.64 -7.26
C ALA A 392 20.73 -3.59 -8.19
N GLN A 393 21.14 -3.99 -9.41
CA GLN A 393 21.69 -3.10 -10.43
C GLN A 393 20.62 -2.20 -11.08
N ASP A 394 19.36 -2.62 -11.13
CA ASP A 394 18.28 -1.92 -11.82
C ASP A 394 17.76 -0.68 -11.05
N LEU A 395 18.04 -0.59 -9.74
CA LEU A 395 17.77 0.60 -8.91
C LEU A 395 18.61 1.83 -9.30
N SER A 396 19.68 1.64 -10.08
CA SER A 396 20.64 2.69 -10.44
C SER A 396 20.45 3.27 -11.85
N ARG A 397 19.59 2.69 -12.68
CA ARG A 397 19.42 3.12 -14.07
C ARG A 397 18.40 4.25 -14.16
N ALA A 398 18.89 5.47 -14.42
CA ALA A 398 18.08 6.56 -14.96
C ALA A 398 17.31 6.06 -16.20
N PRO A 399 16.08 6.54 -16.46
CA PRO A 399 15.35 6.13 -17.66
C PRO A 399 16.20 6.44 -18.91
N PRO A 400 16.13 5.60 -19.97
CA PRO A 400 16.69 5.99 -21.26
C PRO A 400 16.00 7.28 -21.74
N PRO A 401 16.74 8.15 -22.45
CA PRO A 401 16.29 9.49 -22.83
C PRO A 401 15.03 9.50 -23.70
#